data_AF-A0A1Y5EKP5-F1
#
_entry.id   AF-A0A1Y5EKP5-F1
#
_cell.length_a   1.000
_cell.length_b   1.000
_cell.length_c   1.000
_cell.angle_alpha   90.00
_cell.angle_beta   90.00
_cell.angle_gamma   90.00
#
_symmetry.space_group_name_H-M   'P 1'
#
loop_
_entity.id
_entity.type
_entity.pdbx_description
1 polymer ?
#
loop_
_entity_poly.entity_id
_entity_poly.type
_entity_poly.pdbx_seq_one_letter_code
_entity_poly.pdbx_strand_id
1 'polypeptide(L)'
;MVKAFNKIIKGDAEKDPRALLKALAFTRSIMETAQPTIDPYLFEKQFEAFKRFVEEQSNIPFVSFASHPYTDKQEGYKYGIYRTARDNLAFQAWKESDIGSGDIISATIEAIEFQNNNLVQWQSRYGDEKRPHHPLYEAKESPEKLKATEQCLFWLYHNPNANDSFGSLMNIFGKKYALIAYLFFVKDSSKYLPIAPSYLDRAFELLGAEFKTSKRCSWENYSLYIDLISNLKQMLTEVLSTEVTLLDAHSFAWMLSAQMESQDKLADVKEYLSLSSTERESIIKSRIGQGQFRKSLITYWSSCAVTQCKEPKLLIASHIKPWAKSEVTERLSLYNGLLLSPNLDACFDSGFISFDDSGAIMLSSALNQKDMKALNIHSGMKLSSIESEHKKYLIYHRENVFKKS
;
A
#
# COMPACT_ATOMS: atom_id res chain seq x y z
N MET A 1 -10.17 10.71 25.09
CA MET A 1 -10.03 9.25 25.35
C MET A 1 -8.95 8.93 26.38
N VAL A 2 -7.68 9.35 26.20
CA VAL A 2 -6.58 9.12 27.16
C VAL A 2 -6.84 9.70 28.57
N LYS A 3 -7.51 10.86 28.68
CA LYS A 3 -7.87 11.46 29.99
C LYS A 3 -8.97 10.69 30.75
N ALA A 4 -9.83 9.94 30.06
CA ALA A 4 -10.81 9.06 30.70
C ALA A 4 -10.16 7.76 31.19
N PHE A 5 -9.16 7.27 30.44
CA PHE A 5 -8.40 6.05 30.73
C PHE A 5 -7.54 6.16 32.00
N ASN A 6 -6.83 7.29 32.18
CA ASN A 6 -6.02 7.53 33.39
C ASN A 6 -6.84 7.70 34.67
N LYS A 7 -8.14 8.02 34.55
CA LYS A 7 -9.05 8.17 35.69
C LYS A 7 -9.56 6.81 36.21
N ILE A 8 -9.70 5.82 35.32
CA ILE A 8 -10.13 4.45 35.66
C ILE A 8 -8.98 3.68 36.33
N ILE A 9 -7.75 3.79 35.82
CA ILE A 9 -6.59 3.08 36.38
C ILE A 9 -6.21 3.60 37.78
N LYS A 10 -6.35 4.89 38.06
CA LYS A 10 -6.02 5.47 39.38
C LYS A 10 -7.13 5.32 40.44
N GLY A 11 -8.36 4.98 40.04
CA GLY A 11 -9.51 4.90 40.96
C GLY A 11 -9.89 3.48 41.37
N ASP A 12 -9.75 2.50 40.47
CA ASP A 12 -10.33 1.15 40.66
C ASP A 12 -9.30 0.03 40.90
N ALA A 13 -8.00 0.31 40.75
CA ALA A 13 -6.95 -0.71 40.90
C ALA A 13 -6.82 -1.27 42.34
N GLU A 14 -7.35 -0.58 43.34
CA GLU A 14 -7.34 -1.04 44.74
C GLU A 14 -8.56 -1.90 45.14
N LYS A 15 -9.61 -2.00 44.31
CA LYS A 15 -10.90 -2.60 44.75
C LYS A 15 -11.36 -3.84 44.00
N ASP A 16 -10.88 -4.12 42.79
CA ASP A 16 -11.27 -5.35 42.08
C ASP A 16 -10.20 -5.87 41.07
N PRO A 17 -9.45 -6.92 41.42
CA PRO A 17 -8.50 -7.58 40.50
C PRO A 17 -9.15 -8.10 39.20
N ARG A 18 -10.46 -8.42 39.21
CA ARG A 18 -11.19 -8.86 38.01
C ARG A 18 -11.50 -7.70 37.06
N ALA A 19 -11.63 -6.48 37.57
CA ALA A 19 -11.78 -5.28 36.74
C ALA A 19 -10.47 -4.94 36.01
N LEU A 20 -9.31 -5.15 36.66
CA LEU A 20 -7.99 -5.00 36.04
C LEU A 20 -7.77 -6.04 34.93
N LEU A 21 -8.14 -7.30 35.17
CA LEU A 21 -8.11 -8.38 34.19
C LEU A 21 -9.05 -8.13 33.00
N LYS A 22 -10.25 -7.58 33.24
CA LYS A 22 -11.18 -7.17 32.17
C LYS A 22 -10.67 -5.97 31.39
N ALA A 23 -10.06 -4.98 32.05
CA ALA A 23 -9.47 -3.81 31.39
C ALA A 23 -8.25 -4.21 30.55
N LEU A 24 -7.41 -5.13 31.03
CA LEU A 24 -6.30 -5.72 30.29
C LEU A 24 -6.78 -6.59 29.13
N ALA A 25 -7.84 -7.40 29.31
CA ALA A 25 -8.46 -8.17 28.23
C ALA A 25 -9.14 -7.27 27.19
N PHE A 26 -9.73 -6.15 27.62
CA PHE A 26 -10.35 -5.16 26.74
C PHE A 26 -9.31 -4.33 25.99
N THR A 27 -8.19 -3.94 26.63
CA THR A 27 -7.07 -3.31 25.91
C THR A 27 -6.38 -4.29 24.98
N ARG A 28 -6.24 -5.57 25.37
CA ARG A 28 -5.75 -6.63 24.48
C ARG A 28 -6.70 -6.84 23.29
N SER A 29 -8.01 -6.83 23.51
CA SER A 29 -9.03 -6.89 22.46
C SER A 29 -9.05 -5.65 21.56
N ILE A 30 -8.79 -4.45 22.08
CA ILE A 30 -8.66 -3.22 21.28
C ILE A 30 -7.33 -3.22 20.49
N MET A 31 -6.24 -3.74 21.06
CA MET A 31 -4.98 -3.91 20.35
C MET A 31 -5.04 -5.06 19.32
N GLU A 32 -5.83 -6.10 19.57
CA GLU A 32 -6.12 -7.22 18.65
C GLU A 32 -7.12 -6.84 17.54
N THR A 33 -7.74 -5.66 17.60
CA THR A 33 -8.70 -5.16 16.59
C THR A 33 -8.16 -4.02 15.72
N ALA A 34 -6.92 -3.59 15.93
CA ALA A 34 -6.26 -2.74 14.96
C ALA A 34 -5.85 -3.59 13.76
N GLN A 35 -6.45 -3.34 12.59
CA GLN A 35 -5.96 -3.94 11.35
C GLN A 35 -4.47 -3.59 11.17
N PRO A 36 -3.64 -4.54 10.73
CA PRO A 36 -2.24 -4.25 10.46
C PRO A 36 -2.16 -3.16 9.39
N THR A 37 -1.27 -2.19 9.60
CA THR A 37 -1.08 -1.05 8.69
C THR A 37 0.38 -0.91 8.33
N ILE A 38 0.64 -0.38 7.12
CA ILE A 38 1.99 -0.06 6.66
C ILE A 38 2.38 1.29 7.24
N ASP A 39 3.59 1.39 7.79
CA ASP A 39 4.14 2.65 8.27
C ASP A 39 4.49 3.54 7.05
N PRO A 40 3.84 4.72 6.88
CA PRO A 40 4.08 5.59 5.74
C PRO A 40 5.52 6.10 5.63
N TYR A 41 6.21 6.30 6.76
CA TYR A 41 7.61 6.72 6.76
C TYR A 41 8.49 5.59 6.23
N LEU A 42 8.30 4.36 6.73
CA LEU A 42 9.10 3.22 6.30
C LEU A 42 8.83 2.88 4.84
N PHE A 43 7.57 2.92 4.40
CA PHE A 43 7.23 2.75 2.99
C PHE A 43 7.99 3.74 2.10
N GLU A 44 7.94 5.04 2.40
CA GLU A 44 8.59 6.06 1.58
C GLU A 44 10.10 5.81 1.48
N LYS A 45 10.75 5.48 2.60
CA LYS A 45 12.17 5.17 2.63
C LYS A 45 12.52 3.91 1.84
N GLN A 46 11.77 2.82 2.03
CA GLN A 46 12.01 1.61 1.26
C GLN A 46 11.71 1.79 -0.22
N PHE A 47 10.71 2.59 -0.59
CA PHE A 47 10.42 2.91 -1.98
C PHE A 47 11.53 3.74 -2.64
N GLU A 48 12.07 4.75 -1.95
CA GLU A 48 13.24 5.51 -2.43
C GLU A 48 14.48 4.63 -2.63
N ALA A 49 14.70 3.66 -1.73
CA ALA A 49 15.78 2.68 -1.87
C ALA A 49 15.53 1.70 -3.03
N PHE A 50 14.30 1.19 -3.15
CA PHE A 50 13.88 0.32 -4.25
C PHE A 50 14.07 0.98 -5.61
N LYS A 51 13.64 2.24 -5.75
CA LYS A 51 13.77 3.01 -6.99
C LYS A 51 15.23 3.08 -7.43
N ARG A 52 16.13 3.51 -6.53
CA ARG A 52 17.58 3.55 -6.79
C ARG A 52 18.13 2.18 -7.15
N PHE A 53 17.74 1.14 -6.40
CA PHE A 53 18.18 -0.22 -6.65
C PHE A 53 17.82 -0.70 -8.06
N VAL A 54 16.57 -0.58 -8.49
CA VAL A 54 16.16 -1.08 -9.82
C VAL A 54 16.76 -0.25 -10.96
N GLU A 55 16.91 1.06 -10.75
CA GLU A 55 17.58 1.96 -11.70
C GLU A 55 19.07 1.59 -11.86
N GLU A 56 19.78 1.29 -10.76
CA GLU A 56 21.19 0.83 -10.80
C GLU A 56 21.35 -0.50 -11.57
N GLN A 57 20.39 -1.41 -11.47
CA GLN A 57 20.47 -2.73 -12.12
C GLN A 57 20.29 -2.70 -13.64
N SER A 58 19.67 -1.65 -14.17
CA SER A 58 19.36 -1.55 -15.61
C SER A 58 19.81 -0.25 -16.27
N ASN A 59 20.31 0.71 -15.49
CA ASN A 59 20.69 2.06 -15.90
C ASN A 59 19.54 2.81 -16.62
N ILE A 60 18.29 2.51 -16.25
CA ILE A 60 17.07 3.08 -16.82
C ILE A 60 16.22 3.65 -15.69
N PRO A 61 15.65 4.87 -15.83
CA PRO A 61 14.77 5.46 -14.83
C PRO A 61 13.51 4.60 -14.56
N PHE A 62 13.14 4.48 -13.29
CA PHE A 62 11.94 3.75 -12.90
C PHE A 62 10.69 4.61 -13.09
N VAL A 63 9.82 4.18 -14.02
CA VAL A 63 8.53 4.82 -14.33
C VAL A 63 7.34 3.96 -13.92
N SER A 64 7.39 2.66 -14.22
CA SER A 64 6.37 1.68 -13.84
C SER A 64 6.98 0.29 -13.73
N PHE A 65 6.31 -0.63 -13.02
CA PHE A 65 6.76 -2.02 -12.88
C PHE A 65 6.76 -2.76 -14.22
N ALA A 66 5.70 -2.59 -15.01
CA ALA A 66 5.51 -3.30 -16.28
C ALA A 66 6.48 -2.83 -17.39
N SER A 67 6.87 -1.55 -17.39
CA SER A 67 7.75 -1.01 -18.42
C SER A 67 9.24 -1.10 -18.07
N HIS A 68 9.57 -1.37 -16.80
CA HIS A 68 10.95 -1.31 -16.35
C HIS A 68 11.63 -2.69 -16.51
N PRO A 69 12.76 -2.77 -17.24
CA PRO A 69 13.29 -4.06 -17.71
C PRO A 69 13.80 -4.96 -16.58
N TYR A 70 14.29 -4.38 -15.49
CA TYR A 70 14.72 -5.19 -14.34
C TYR A 70 13.54 -5.81 -13.61
N THR A 71 12.46 -5.05 -13.37
CA THR A 71 11.29 -5.56 -12.63
C THR A 71 10.52 -6.56 -13.48
N ASP A 72 10.40 -6.31 -14.79
CA ASP A 72 9.80 -7.26 -15.73
C ASP A 72 10.59 -8.57 -15.78
N LYS A 73 11.92 -8.50 -15.93
CA LYS A 73 12.77 -9.69 -15.94
C LYS A 73 12.67 -10.50 -14.65
N GLN A 74 12.65 -9.84 -13.50
CA GLN A 74 12.68 -10.51 -12.20
C GLN A 74 11.31 -11.01 -11.75
N GLU A 75 10.23 -10.27 -12.01
CA GLU A 75 8.91 -10.55 -11.41
C GLU A 75 7.78 -10.64 -12.45
N GLY A 76 8.03 -10.26 -13.70
CA GLY A 76 7.05 -10.32 -14.80
C GLY A 76 6.60 -11.74 -15.13
N TYR A 77 7.40 -12.75 -14.82
CA TYR A 77 7.08 -14.17 -15.04
C TYR A 77 5.76 -14.60 -14.38
N LYS A 78 5.35 -13.95 -13.26
CA LYS A 78 4.12 -14.26 -12.53
C LYS A 78 2.87 -14.07 -13.40
N TYR A 79 2.87 -13.07 -14.28
CA TYR A 79 1.79 -12.84 -15.24
C TYR A 79 1.71 -13.97 -16.28
N GLY A 80 2.87 -14.49 -16.70
CA GLY A 80 2.96 -15.66 -17.57
C GLY A 80 2.39 -16.92 -16.91
N ILE A 81 2.82 -17.21 -15.68
CA ILE A 81 2.32 -18.35 -14.88
C ILE A 81 0.81 -18.26 -14.73
N TYR A 82 0.25 -17.10 -14.38
CA TYR A 82 -1.19 -16.91 -14.26
C TYR A 82 -1.94 -17.26 -15.56
N ARG A 83 -1.47 -16.75 -16.71
CA ARG A 83 -2.11 -17.03 -18.00
C ARG A 83 -2.08 -18.52 -18.34
N THR A 84 -0.90 -19.14 -18.29
CA THR A 84 -0.74 -20.58 -18.57
C THR A 84 -1.57 -21.45 -17.63
N ALA A 85 -1.59 -21.13 -16.33
CA ALA A 85 -2.39 -21.87 -15.36
C ALA A 85 -3.90 -21.77 -15.67
N ARG A 86 -4.38 -20.58 -16.07
CA ARG A 86 -5.79 -20.42 -16.47
C ARG A 86 -6.14 -21.12 -17.76
N ASP A 87 -5.24 -21.10 -18.73
CA ASP A 87 -5.44 -21.77 -20.02
C ASP A 87 -5.52 -23.30 -19.82
N ASN A 88 -4.64 -23.86 -18.98
CA ASN A 88 -4.66 -25.29 -18.63
C ASN A 88 -5.91 -25.66 -17.81
N LEU A 89 -6.33 -24.79 -16.90
CA LEU A 89 -7.48 -25.05 -16.05
C LEU A 89 -8.79 -24.99 -16.84
N ALA A 90 -8.92 -24.04 -17.77
CA ALA A 90 -10.05 -23.82 -18.66
C ALA A 90 -11.44 -23.87 -17.96
N PHE A 91 -11.50 -23.44 -16.69
CA PHE A 91 -12.65 -23.70 -15.82
C PHE A 91 -13.96 -23.07 -16.30
N GLN A 92 -13.91 -22.06 -17.17
CA GLN A 92 -15.11 -21.45 -17.75
C GLN A 92 -15.90 -22.41 -18.65
N ALA A 93 -15.27 -23.51 -19.11
CA ALA A 93 -15.92 -24.54 -19.92
C ALA A 93 -16.54 -25.68 -19.08
N TRP A 94 -16.24 -25.75 -17.79
CA TRP A 94 -16.73 -26.84 -16.93
C TRP A 94 -18.24 -26.76 -16.70
N LYS A 95 -18.84 -27.91 -16.50
CA LYS A 95 -20.25 -28.10 -16.19
C LYS A 95 -20.39 -28.92 -14.91
N GLU A 96 -21.52 -28.82 -14.23
CA GLU A 96 -21.80 -29.66 -13.06
C GLU A 96 -21.78 -31.16 -13.38
N SER A 97 -22.06 -31.54 -14.63
CA SER A 97 -21.95 -32.92 -15.11
C SER A 97 -20.53 -33.47 -15.12
N ASP A 98 -19.53 -32.59 -15.12
CA ASP A 98 -18.11 -32.97 -15.17
C ASP A 98 -17.60 -33.37 -13.77
N ILE A 99 -18.39 -33.11 -12.72
CA ILE A 99 -18.05 -33.48 -11.34
C ILE A 99 -18.15 -35.02 -11.18
N GLY A 100 -17.02 -35.63 -10.84
CA GLY A 100 -16.81 -37.07 -10.72
C GLY A 100 -16.18 -37.73 -11.96
N SER A 101 -15.85 -36.95 -13.00
CA SER A 101 -15.20 -37.45 -14.22
C SER A 101 -13.69 -37.68 -14.04
N GLY A 102 -13.04 -36.90 -13.16
CA GLY A 102 -11.58 -36.83 -13.05
C GLY A 102 -10.94 -35.75 -13.94
N ASP A 103 -11.69 -35.10 -14.82
CA ASP A 103 -11.18 -34.07 -15.72
C ASP A 103 -10.85 -32.77 -14.98
N ILE A 104 -11.65 -32.38 -13.99
CA ILE A 104 -11.43 -31.17 -13.17
C ILE A 104 -10.14 -31.33 -12.35
N ILE A 105 -9.92 -32.50 -11.75
CA ILE A 105 -8.66 -32.77 -11.05
C ILE A 105 -7.49 -32.73 -12.04
N SER A 106 -7.63 -33.35 -13.22
CA SER A 106 -6.56 -33.39 -14.22
C SER A 106 -6.17 -31.99 -14.68
N ALA A 107 -7.14 -31.16 -15.04
CA ALA A 107 -6.93 -29.75 -15.39
C ALA A 107 -6.31 -28.95 -14.24
N THR A 108 -6.70 -29.23 -12.99
CA THR A 108 -6.10 -28.58 -11.80
C THR A 108 -4.63 -28.99 -11.62
N ILE A 109 -4.29 -30.26 -11.85
CA ILE A 109 -2.90 -30.73 -11.83
C ILE A 109 -2.10 -30.06 -12.94
N GLU A 110 -2.62 -29.98 -14.16
CA GLU A 110 -1.97 -29.31 -15.30
C GLU A 110 -1.80 -27.80 -15.08
N ALA A 111 -2.71 -27.17 -14.35
CA ALA A 111 -2.58 -25.78 -13.90
C ALA A 111 -1.55 -25.59 -12.79
N ILE A 112 -1.02 -26.65 -12.18
CA ILE A 112 0.04 -26.61 -11.16
C ILE A 112 1.38 -27.07 -11.77
N GLU A 113 1.37 -28.18 -12.50
CA GLU A 113 2.55 -28.88 -13.00
C GLU A 113 2.90 -28.50 -14.43
N PHE A 114 3.50 -27.32 -14.60
CA PHE A 114 4.03 -26.91 -15.90
C PHE A 114 5.38 -26.19 -15.77
N GLN A 115 6.08 -26.12 -16.90
CA GLN A 115 7.43 -25.56 -16.95
C GLN A 115 7.47 -24.14 -16.39
N ASN A 116 8.47 -23.86 -15.55
CA ASN A 116 8.71 -22.57 -14.90
C ASN A 116 7.68 -22.13 -13.85
N ASN A 117 6.66 -22.94 -13.53
CA ASN A 117 5.81 -22.61 -12.38
C ASN A 117 6.58 -22.77 -11.07
N ASN A 118 7.01 -21.66 -10.49
CA ASN A 118 7.76 -21.60 -9.22
C ASN A 118 6.92 -21.01 -8.08
N LEU A 119 5.63 -20.68 -8.32
CA LEU A 119 4.74 -20.14 -7.29
C LEU A 119 4.26 -21.22 -6.30
N VAL A 120 4.36 -22.49 -6.70
CA VAL A 120 4.03 -23.65 -5.87
C VAL A 120 5.15 -24.68 -5.99
N GLN A 121 5.50 -25.34 -4.87
CA GLN A 121 6.52 -26.40 -4.85
C GLN A 121 5.95 -27.74 -5.33
N TRP A 122 5.74 -27.89 -6.65
CA TRP A 122 5.14 -29.11 -7.23
C TRP A 122 6.16 -30.18 -7.63
N GLN A 123 7.45 -29.84 -7.76
CA GLN A 123 8.50 -30.79 -8.14
C GLN A 123 8.72 -31.86 -7.07
N SER A 124 8.94 -33.11 -7.49
CA SER A 124 9.21 -34.26 -6.60
C SER A 124 10.63 -34.28 -6.07
N ARG A 125 11.00 -33.30 -5.25
CA ARG A 125 12.33 -33.25 -4.62
C ARG A 125 12.45 -34.18 -3.41
N TYR A 126 11.32 -34.51 -2.78
CA TYR A 126 11.28 -35.24 -1.51
C TYR A 126 10.26 -36.39 -1.51
N GLY A 127 9.87 -36.88 -2.70
CA GLY A 127 8.81 -37.86 -2.87
C GLY A 127 7.50 -37.23 -3.37
N ASP A 128 6.75 -37.99 -4.16
CA ASP A 128 5.51 -37.52 -4.79
C ASP A 128 4.43 -37.24 -3.76
N GLU A 129 4.43 -37.97 -2.64
CA GLU A 129 3.51 -37.83 -1.52
C GLU A 129 3.74 -36.54 -0.70
N LYS A 130 4.90 -35.90 -0.87
CA LYS A 130 5.21 -34.63 -0.19
C LYS A 130 4.75 -33.41 -0.98
N ARG A 131 4.38 -33.58 -2.25
CA ARG A 131 3.89 -32.47 -3.09
C ARG A 131 2.63 -31.87 -2.44
N PRO A 132 2.50 -30.53 -2.38
CA PRO A 132 1.36 -29.87 -1.74
C PRO A 132 -0.01 -30.32 -2.27
N HIS A 133 -0.08 -30.65 -3.55
CA HIS A 133 -1.28 -31.06 -4.26
C HIS A 133 -1.40 -32.58 -4.42
N HIS A 134 -0.56 -33.39 -3.73
CA HIS A 134 -0.67 -34.85 -3.76
C HIS A 134 -2.08 -35.39 -3.47
N PRO A 135 -2.89 -34.77 -2.58
CA PRO A 135 -4.28 -35.19 -2.38
C PRO A 135 -5.14 -35.24 -3.65
N LEU A 136 -4.77 -34.52 -4.72
CA LEU A 136 -5.42 -34.63 -6.02
C LEU A 136 -5.24 -36.00 -6.67
N TYR A 137 -4.05 -36.60 -6.55
CA TYR A 137 -3.78 -37.95 -7.05
C TYR A 137 -4.52 -39.00 -6.21
N GLU A 138 -4.44 -38.89 -4.87
CA GLU A 138 -5.15 -39.79 -3.95
C GLU A 138 -6.67 -39.75 -4.16
N ALA A 139 -7.23 -38.58 -4.51
CA ALA A 139 -8.65 -38.45 -4.77
C ALA A 139 -9.12 -39.27 -5.99
N LYS A 140 -8.26 -39.48 -7.00
CA LYS A 140 -8.58 -40.29 -8.19
C LYS A 140 -8.74 -41.79 -7.88
N GLU A 141 -8.22 -42.26 -6.74
CA GLU A 141 -8.27 -43.67 -6.35
C GLU A 141 -9.61 -44.09 -5.73
N SER A 142 -10.49 -43.13 -5.41
CA SER A 142 -11.78 -43.37 -4.78
C SER A 142 -12.88 -42.54 -5.44
N PRO A 143 -13.96 -43.14 -5.98
CA PRO A 143 -15.05 -42.39 -6.61
C PRO A 143 -15.69 -41.35 -5.70
N GLU A 144 -15.79 -41.63 -4.39
CA GLU A 144 -16.33 -40.70 -3.40
C GLU A 144 -15.40 -39.49 -3.22
N LYS A 145 -14.09 -39.72 -3.02
CA LYS A 145 -13.10 -38.65 -2.85
C LYS A 145 -12.93 -37.83 -4.13
N LEU A 146 -12.95 -38.49 -5.30
CA LEU A 146 -12.90 -37.87 -6.62
C LEU A 146 -14.03 -36.84 -6.74
N LYS A 147 -15.27 -37.30 -6.56
CA LYS A 147 -16.46 -36.46 -6.69
C LYS A 147 -16.44 -35.30 -5.68
N ALA A 148 -16.10 -35.57 -4.42
CA ALA A 148 -16.03 -34.52 -3.39
C ALA A 148 -14.95 -33.47 -3.70
N THR A 149 -13.79 -33.89 -4.19
CA THR A 149 -12.68 -33.00 -4.55
C THR A 149 -13.03 -32.16 -5.77
N GLU A 150 -13.58 -32.76 -6.81
CA GLU A 150 -14.03 -32.04 -8.01
C GLU A 150 -15.16 -31.07 -7.71
N GLN A 151 -16.10 -31.44 -6.84
CA GLN A 151 -17.15 -30.52 -6.40
C GLN A 151 -16.55 -29.30 -5.70
N CYS A 152 -15.58 -29.49 -4.80
CA CYS A 152 -14.88 -28.37 -4.14
C CYS A 152 -14.16 -27.46 -5.16
N LEU A 153 -13.43 -28.03 -6.11
CA LEU A 153 -12.70 -27.27 -7.13
C LEU A 153 -13.65 -26.55 -8.08
N PHE A 154 -14.72 -27.21 -8.52
CA PHE A 154 -15.75 -26.59 -9.35
C PHE A 154 -16.35 -25.35 -8.68
N TRP A 155 -16.75 -25.47 -7.40
CA TRP A 155 -17.30 -24.34 -6.65
C TRP A 155 -16.28 -23.25 -6.34
N LEU A 156 -15.00 -23.59 -6.12
CA LEU A 156 -13.96 -22.59 -6.00
C LEU A 156 -13.98 -21.64 -7.21
N TYR A 157 -14.14 -22.14 -8.43
CA TYR A 157 -14.08 -21.29 -9.62
C TYR A 157 -15.42 -20.68 -10.04
N HIS A 158 -16.55 -21.31 -9.72
CA HIS A 158 -17.89 -20.83 -10.10
C HIS A 158 -18.63 -20.03 -9.02
N ASN A 159 -18.29 -20.19 -7.73
CA ASN A 159 -18.96 -19.51 -6.63
C ASN A 159 -18.24 -18.18 -6.27
N PRO A 160 -18.97 -17.09 -5.96
CA PRO A 160 -18.40 -15.86 -5.42
C PRO A 160 -17.95 -15.95 -3.95
N ASN A 161 -18.43 -16.90 -3.14
CA ASN A 161 -18.07 -17.00 -1.73
C ASN A 161 -16.66 -17.59 -1.52
N ALA A 162 -15.71 -16.70 -1.27
CA ALA A 162 -14.30 -17.04 -1.11
C ALA A 162 -13.97 -17.69 0.24
N ASN A 163 -14.67 -17.34 1.33
CA ASN A 163 -14.39 -17.90 2.66
C ASN A 163 -14.68 -19.41 2.70
N ASP A 164 -15.90 -19.80 2.27
CA ASP A 164 -16.33 -21.19 2.25
C ASP A 164 -15.39 -22.03 1.38
N SER A 165 -15.04 -21.49 0.21
CA SER A 165 -14.10 -22.13 -0.72
C SER A 165 -12.72 -22.35 -0.09
N PHE A 166 -12.21 -21.37 0.66
CA PHE A 166 -10.92 -21.51 1.35
C PHE A 166 -10.96 -22.62 2.40
N GLY A 167 -12.03 -22.67 3.20
CA GLY A 167 -12.26 -23.73 4.18
C GLY A 167 -12.34 -25.12 3.53
N SER A 168 -13.06 -25.25 2.43
CA SER A 168 -13.17 -26.51 1.69
C SER A 168 -11.82 -26.97 1.12
N LEU A 169 -11.00 -26.06 0.57
CA LEU A 169 -9.65 -26.39 0.10
C LEU A 169 -8.73 -26.81 1.25
N MET A 170 -8.85 -26.20 2.44
CA MET A 170 -8.10 -26.63 3.62
C MET A 170 -8.46 -28.05 4.07
N ASN A 171 -9.70 -28.49 3.87
CA ASN A 171 -10.10 -29.87 4.18
C ASN A 171 -9.44 -30.89 3.23
N ILE A 172 -9.16 -30.49 1.99
CA ILE A 172 -8.52 -31.36 0.99
C ILE A 172 -6.99 -31.33 1.13
N PHE A 173 -6.40 -30.13 1.15
CA PHE A 173 -4.95 -29.95 1.09
C PHE A 173 -4.30 -29.79 2.48
N GLY A 174 -5.09 -29.64 3.54
CA GLY A 174 -4.58 -29.21 4.84
C GLY A 174 -4.07 -27.76 4.81
N LYS A 175 -3.12 -27.44 5.69
CA LYS A 175 -2.56 -26.08 5.84
C LYS A 175 -1.51 -25.72 4.78
N LYS A 176 -1.70 -26.15 3.52
CA LYS A 176 -0.79 -25.88 2.39
C LYS A 176 -1.05 -24.48 1.82
N TYR A 177 -0.73 -23.46 2.62
CA TYR A 177 -1.13 -22.07 2.38
C TYR A 177 -0.74 -21.54 0.99
N ALA A 178 0.49 -21.80 0.55
CA ALA A 178 0.97 -21.38 -0.78
C ALA A 178 0.15 -21.98 -1.93
N LEU A 179 -0.23 -23.26 -1.84
CA LEU A 179 -1.07 -23.91 -2.85
C LEU A 179 -2.48 -23.31 -2.86
N ILE A 180 -3.09 -23.14 -1.68
CA ILE A 180 -4.45 -22.60 -1.59
C ILE A 180 -4.48 -21.17 -2.15
N ALA A 181 -3.55 -20.30 -1.73
CA ALA A 181 -3.42 -18.95 -2.25
C ALA A 181 -3.16 -18.91 -3.76
N TYR A 182 -2.39 -19.86 -4.29
CA TYR A 182 -2.15 -20.00 -5.73
C TYR A 182 -3.45 -20.32 -6.49
N LEU A 183 -4.28 -21.25 -6.00
CA LEU A 183 -5.55 -21.57 -6.66
C LEU A 183 -6.51 -20.35 -6.67
N PHE A 184 -6.53 -19.56 -5.59
CA PHE A 184 -7.25 -18.28 -5.56
C PHE A 184 -6.66 -17.25 -6.53
N PHE A 185 -5.33 -17.15 -6.62
CA PHE A 185 -4.67 -16.28 -7.59
C PHE A 185 -5.06 -16.64 -9.03
N VAL A 186 -5.10 -17.94 -9.38
CA VAL A 186 -5.55 -18.42 -10.70
C VAL A 186 -7.04 -18.11 -10.93
N LYS A 187 -7.89 -18.14 -9.88
CA LYS A 187 -9.30 -17.75 -9.97
C LYS A 187 -9.48 -16.30 -10.40
N ASP A 188 -8.76 -15.37 -9.78
CA ASP A 188 -8.85 -13.93 -10.09
C ASP A 188 -7.61 -13.16 -9.56
N SER A 189 -6.65 -12.87 -10.44
CA SER A 189 -5.42 -12.16 -10.08
C SER A 189 -5.62 -10.68 -9.75
N SER A 190 -6.81 -10.12 -9.99
CA SER A 190 -7.16 -8.76 -9.59
C SER A 190 -7.56 -8.66 -8.12
N LYS A 191 -7.92 -9.80 -7.50
CA LYS A 191 -8.41 -9.89 -6.11
C LYS A 191 -7.51 -10.72 -5.21
N TYR A 192 -6.82 -11.71 -5.75
CA TYR A 192 -6.05 -12.68 -4.99
C TYR A 192 -4.60 -12.69 -5.44
N LEU A 193 -3.72 -13.18 -4.58
CA LEU A 193 -2.28 -13.20 -4.80
C LEU A 193 -1.65 -14.51 -4.30
N PRO A 194 -0.56 -14.98 -4.94
CA PRO A 194 0.24 -16.06 -4.39
C PRO A 194 0.91 -15.60 -3.09
N ILE A 195 1.19 -16.53 -2.18
CA ILE A 195 1.82 -16.19 -0.90
C ILE A 195 3.12 -16.97 -0.72
N ALA A 196 4.18 -16.26 -0.33
CA ALA A 196 5.47 -16.84 0.08
C ALA A 196 5.76 -16.44 1.52
N PRO A 197 5.28 -17.21 2.52
CA PRO A 197 5.08 -16.70 3.88
C PRO A 197 6.30 -16.02 4.52
N SER A 198 7.47 -16.66 4.49
CA SER A 198 8.67 -16.09 5.12
C SER A 198 9.13 -14.77 4.49
N TYR A 199 9.05 -14.67 3.15
CA TYR A 199 9.45 -13.44 2.44
C TYR A 199 8.45 -12.31 2.68
N LEU A 200 7.14 -12.61 2.59
CA LEU A 200 6.12 -11.58 2.78
C LEU A 200 6.05 -11.13 4.25
N ASP A 201 6.23 -12.03 5.21
CA ASP A 201 6.35 -11.67 6.63
C ASP A 201 7.51 -10.69 6.85
N ARG A 202 8.67 -10.97 6.22
CA ARG A 202 9.84 -10.09 6.31
C ARG A 202 9.59 -8.75 5.60
N ALA A 203 8.95 -8.75 4.43
CA ALA A 203 8.60 -7.54 3.72
C ALA A 203 7.68 -6.63 4.55
N PHE A 204 6.67 -7.19 5.22
CA PHE A 204 5.79 -6.43 6.11
C PHE A 204 6.52 -5.88 7.32
N GLU A 205 7.46 -6.63 7.90
CA GLU A 205 8.32 -6.13 8.98
C GLU A 205 9.16 -4.93 8.51
N LEU A 206 9.78 -5.00 7.32
CA LEU A 206 10.54 -3.90 6.72
C LEU A 206 9.68 -2.65 6.44
N LEU A 207 8.37 -2.85 6.26
CA LEU A 207 7.36 -1.81 6.04
C LEU A 207 6.64 -1.38 7.34
N GLY A 208 7.04 -1.90 8.50
CA GLY A 208 6.48 -1.54 9.81
C GLY A 208 5.11 -2.14 10.12
N ALA A 209 4.64 -3.12 9.34
CA ALA A 209 3.37 -3.78 9.56
C ALA A 209 3.53 -4.99 10.48
N GLU A 210 2.85 -4.96 11.64
CA GLU A 210 2.80 -6.09 12.58
C GLU A 210 1.87 -7.20 12.06
N PHE A 211 2.36 -8.02 11.12
CA PHE A 211 1.56 -9.07 10.50
C PHE A 211 2.41 -10.29 10.14
N LYS A 212 1.81 -11.49 10.28
CA LYS A 212 2.45 -12.76 9.92
C LYS A 212 1.47 -13.71 9.24
N THR A 213 1.96 -14.35 8.20
CA THR A 213 1.30 -15.37 7.38
C THR A 213 1.84 -16.75 7.69
N SER A 214 3.09 -16.84 8.14
CA SER A 214 3.74 -18.11 8.50
C SER A 214 2.96 -18.84 9.59
N LYS A 215 2.59 -20.09 9.33
CA LYS A 215 1.80 -20.95 10.23
C LYS A 215 0.39 -20.41 10.56
N ARG A 216 -0.11 -19.42 9.81
CA ARG A 216 -1.42 -18.77 10.02
C ARG A 216 -2.39 -19.01 8.84
N CYS A 217 -2.38 -20.20 8.24
CA CYS A 217 -3.26 -20.55 7.12
C CYS A 217 -4.74 -20.51 7.55
N SER A 218 -5.45 -19.45 7.17
CA SER A 218 -6.91 -19.29 7.28
C SER A 218 -7.38 -18.21 6.29
N TRP A 219 -8.69 -18.16 6.02
CA TRP A 219 -9.28 -17.12 5.18
C TRP A 219 -9.10 -15.72 5.77
N GLU A 220 -9.26 -15.59 7.09
CA GLU A 220 -9.15 -14.30 7.79
C GLU A 220 -7.72 -13.75 7.67
N ASN A 221 -6.70 -14.60 7.85
CA ASN A 221 -5.32 -14.19 7.66
C ASN A 221 -5.02 -13.86 6.19
N TYR A 222 -5.54 -14.65 5.25
CA TYR A 222 -5.32 -14.41 3.82
C TYR A 222 -5.95 -13.10 3.36
N SER A 223 -7.14 -12.80 3.85
CA SER A 223 -7.84 -11.54 3.57
C SER A 223 -7.04 -10.34 4.09
N LEU A 224 -6.53 -10.40 5.33
CA LEU A 224 -5.66 -9.34 5.88
C LEU A 224 -4.37 -9.16 5.08
N TYR A 225 -3.79 -10.26 4.58
CA TYR A 225 -2.64 -10.22 3.67
C TYR A 225 -2.97 -9.46 2.37
N ILE A 226 -4.11 -9.77 1.74
CA ILE A 226 -4.57 -9.08 0.53
C ILE A 226 -4.86 -7.59 0.82
N ASP A 227 -5.46 -7.27 1.96
CA ASP A 227 -5.73 -5.88 2.38
C ASP A 227 -4.43 -5.09 2.55
N LEU A 228 -3.40 -5.68 3.18
CA LEU A 228 -2.08 -5.05 3.32
C LEU A 228 -1.43 -4.77 1.97
N ILE A 229 -1.45 -5.73 1.04
CA ILE A 229 -0.91 -5.52 -0.31
C ILE A 229 -1.76 -4.51 -1.10
N SER A 230 -3.07 -4.45 -0.85
CA SER A 230 -3.95 -3.44 -1.44
C SER A 230 -3.64 -2.04 -0.92
N ASN A 231 -3.34 -1.88 0.37
CA ASN A 231 -2.85 -0.63 0.95
C ASN A 231 -1.52 -0.22 0.31
N LEU A 232 -0.59 -1.18 0.18
CA LEU A 232 0.69 -0.95 -0.49
C LEU A 232 0.52 -0.52 -1.95
N LYS A 233 -0.41 -1.15 -2.69
CA LYS A 233 -0.79 -0.76 -4.05
C LYS A 233 -1.26 0.70 -4.11
N GLN A 234 -2.11 1.13 -3.18
CA GLN A 234 -2.57 2.51 -3.10
C GLN A 234 -1.39 3.47 -2.88
N MET A 235 -0.51 3.17 -1.93
CA MET A 235 0.67 3.99 -1.64
C MET A 235 1.61 4.07 -2.85
N LEU A 236 1.87 2.95 -3.54
CA LEU A 236 2.67 2.91 -4.77
C LEU A 236 2.04 3.71 -5.92
N THR A 237 0.72 3.60 -6.10
CA THR A 237 -0.05 4.35 -7.10
C THR A 237 0.09 5.86 -6.86
N GLU A 238 0.05 6.29 -5.60
CA GLU A 238 0.20 7.69 -5.21
C GLU A 238 1.59 8.23 -5.56
N VAL A 239 2.66 7.52 -5.17
CA VAL A 239 4.04 7.99 -5.40
C VAL A 239 4.48 7.93 -6.87
N LEU A 240 3.97 6.96 -7.64
CA LEU A 240 4.27 6.84 -9.07
C LEU A 240 3.35 7.72 -9.94
N SER A 241 2.16 8.03 -9.44
CA SER A 241 1.09 8.67 -10.22
C SER A 241 0.80 7.92 -11.53
N THR A 242 0.91 6.59 -11.50
CA THR A 242 0.58 5.67 -12.60
C THR A 242 -0.25 4.53 -12.04
N GLU A 243 -0.92 3.79 -12.92
CA GLU A 243 -1.60 2.56 -12.50
C GLU A 243 -0.58 1.54 -11.97
N VAL A 244 -0.87 0.96 -10.80
CA VAL A 244 -0.11 -0.12 -10.17
C VAL A 244 -1.09 -1.25 -9.91
N THR A 245 -0.79 -2.45 -10.37
CA THR A 245 -1.65 -3.61 -10.13
C THR A 245 -1.41 -4.20 -8.73
N LEU A 246 -2.30 -5.08 -8.29
CA LEU A 246 -2.11 -5.81 -7.03
C LEU A 246 -0.85 -6.69 -7.08
N LEU A 247 -0.54 -7.25 -8.26
CA LEU A 247 0.63 -8.11 -8.47
C LEU A 247 1.95 -7.31 -8.51
N ASP A 248 1.91 -6.06 -8.96
CA ASP A 248 3.06 -5.14 -8.88
C ASP A 248 3.40 -4.80 -7.43
N ALA A 249 2.39 -4.47 -6.61
CA ALA A 249 2.57 -4.22 -5.18
C ALA A 249 3.10 -5.46 -4.44
N HIS A 250 2.59 -6.65 -4.79
CA HIS A 250 3.15 -7.91 -4.32
C HIS A 250 4.62 -8.09 -4.71
N SER A 251 4.96 -7.77 -5.96
CA SER A 251 6.32 -7.91 -6.49
C SER A 251 7.29 -6.93 -5.82
N PHE A 252 6.88 -5.70 -5.55
CA PHE A 252 7.63 -4.75 -4.72
C PHE A 252 7.94 -5.34 -3.34
N ALA A 253 6.92 -5.80 -2.60
CA ALA A 253 7.12 -6.40 -1.27
C ALA A 253 8.07 -7.61 -1.31
N TRP A 254 7.89 -8.48 -2.30
CA TRP A 254 8.77 -9.63 -2.49
C TRP A 254 10.22 -9.21 -2.74
N MET A 255 10.46 -8.25 -3.65
CA MET A 255 11.80 -7.77 -3.98
C MET A 255 12.54 -7.13 -2.79
N LEU A 256 11.83 -6.42 -1.90
CA LEU A 256 12.43 -5.87 -0.67
C LEU A 256 13.11 -6.97 0.15
N SER A 257 12.37 -8.03 0.46
CA SER A 257 12.84 -9.12 1.33
C SER A 257 13.74 -10.13 0.61
N ALA A 258 13.44 -10.48 -0.64
CA ALA A 258 14.12 -11.57 -1.34
C ALA A 258 15.38 -11.12 -2.08
N GLN A 259 15.43 -9.86 -2.54
CA GLN A 259 16.54 -9.36 -3.36
C GLN A 259 17.34 -8.26 -2.68
N MET A 260 16.68 -7.23 -2.15
CA MET A 260 17.36 -6.03 -1.67
C MET A 260 18.01 -6.24 -0.30
N GLU A 261 17.34 -6.95 0.61
CA GLU A 261 17.87 -7.22 1.96
C GLU A 261 19.22 -7.95 1.91
N SER A 262 19.32 -9.01 1.10
CA SER A 262 20.55 -9.80 0.97
C SER A 262 21.71 -9.05 0.31
N GLN A 263 21.41 -7.94 -0.38
CA GLN A 263 22.38 -7.09 -1.06
C GLN A 263 22.71 -5.81 -0.29
N ASP A 264 22.18 -5.63 0.92
CA ASP A 264 22.32 -4.41 1.73
C ASP A 264 21.84 -3.16 0.96
N LYS A 265 20.76 -3.30 0.20
CA LYS A 265 20.16 -2.23 -0.63
C LYS A 265 18.88 -1.63 -0.03
N LEU A 266 18.55 -1.98 1.21
CA LEU A 266 17.42 -1.41 1.94
C LEU A 266 17.75 0.00 2.45
N ALA A 267 16.71 0.77 2.76
CA ALA A 267 16.91 2.07 3.41
C ALA A 267 17.43 1.91 4.84
N ASP A 268 18.39 2.75 5.24
CA ASP A 268 18.77 2.87 6.64
C ASP A 268 17.70 3.63 7.41
N VAL A 269 17.02 2.91 8.30
CA VAL A 269 15.92 3.41 9.13
C VAL A 269 16.21 3.24 10.62
N LYS A 270 17.46 2.94 11.01
CA LYS A 270 17.82 2.65 12.41
C LYS A 270 17.49 3.80 13.35
N GLU A 271 17.78 5.03 12.93
CA GLU A 271 17.46 6.24 13.70
C GLU A 271 15.94 6.33 13.93
N TYR A 272 15.13 6.16 12.89
CA TYR A 272 13.67 6.18 13.01
C TYR A 272 13.14 5.07 13.92
N LEU A 273 13.66 3.84 13.80
CA LEU A 273 13.28 2.72 14.65
C LEU A 273 13.70 2.90 16.12
N SER A 274 14.72 3.73 16.39
CA SER A 274 15.16 4.06 17.75
C SER A 274 14.26 5.09 18.46
N LEU A 275 13.40 5.79 17.72
CA LEU A 275 12.47 6.78 18.26
C LEU A 275 11.38 6.13 19.12
N SER A 276 10.91 6.86 20.12
CA SER A 276 9.75 6.45 20.92
C SER A 276 8.50 6.31 20.05
N SER A 277 7.52 5.53 20.51
CA SER A 277 6.24 5.38 19.81
C SER A 277 5.54 6.73 19.57
N THR A 278 5.63 7.66 20.52
CA THR A 278 5.02 8.99 20.40
C THR A 278 5.69 9.85 19.32
N GLU A 279 7.01 9.79 19.22
CA GLU A 279 7.77 10.49 18.17
C GLU A 279 7.47 9.92 16.79
N ARG A 280 7.46 8.59 16.65
CA ARG A 280 7.07 7.91 15.40
C ARG A 280 5.64 8.25 15.01
N GLU A 281 4.70 8.19 15.94
CA GLU A 281 3.31 8.60 15.69
C GLU A 281 3.20 10.06 15.22
N SER A 282 4.01 10.97 15.77
CA SER A 282 4.03 12.37 15.34
C SER A 282 4.51 12.51 13.89
N ILE A 283 5.57 11.79 13.52
CA ILE A 283 6.11 11.74 12.16
C ILE A 283 5.08 11.14 11.20
N ILE A 284 4.47 10.00 11.55
CA ILE A 284 3.45 9.33 10.75
C ILE A 284 2.24 10.26 10.55
N LYS A 285 1.72 10.88 11.63
CA LYS A 285 0.60 11.82 11.55
C LYS A 285 0.93 13.03 10.69
N SER A 286 2.17 13.51 10.72
CA SER A 286 2.64 14.55 9.80
C SER A 286 2.53 14.11 8.34
N ARG A 287 3.06 12.93 8.00
CA ARG A 287 3.05 12.39 6.63
C ARG A 287 1.63 12.10 6.11
N ILE A 288 0.81 11.42 6.90
CA ILE A 288 -0.60 11.15 6.56
C ILE A 288 -1.33 12.48 6.37
N GLY A 289 -1.09 13.43 7.28
CA GLY A 289 -1.71 14.74 7.22
C GLY A 289 -1.33 15.52 5.96
N GLN A 290 -0.07 15.48 5.54
CA GLN A 290 0.39 16.11 4.30
C GLN A 290 -0.20 15.43 3.05
N GLY A 291 -0.32 14.10 3.03
CA GLY A 291 -0.97 13.38 1.93
C GLY A 291 -2.46 13.70 1.79
N GLN A 292 -3.20 13.67 2.90
CA GLN A 292 -4.62 14.06 2.93
C GLN A 292 -4.83 15.54 2.58
N PHE A 293 -3.95 16.40 3.07
CA PHE A 293 -3.95 17.83 2.76
C PHE A 293 -3.75 18.07 1.27
N ARG A 294 -2.76 17.41 0.65
CA ARG A 294 -2.53 17.50 -0.80
C ARG A 294 -3.75 17.04 -1.60
N LYS A 295 -4.34 15.89 -1.27
CA LYS A 295 -5.55 15.39 -1.95
C LYS A 295 -6.71 16.38 -1.85
N SER A 296 -6.94 16.92 -0.65
CA SER A 296 -7.97 17.94 -0.41
C SER A 296 -7.75 19.20 -1.26
N LEU A 297 -6.49 19.66 -1.37
CA LEU A 297 -6.14 20.83 -2.19
C LEU A 297 -6.29 20.57 -3.69
N ILE A 298 -5.93 19.39 -4.19
CA ILE A 298 -6.15 19.01 -5.59
C ILE A 298 -7.65 19.05 -5.91
N THR A 299 -8.50 18.50 -5.04
CA THR A 299 -9.95 18.52 -5.21
C THR A 299 -10.51 19.95 -5.17
N TYR A 300 -10.07 20.77 -4.22
CA TYR A 300 -10.58 22.13 -4.05
C TYR A 300 -10.13 23.07 -5.17
N TRP A 301 -8.82 23.13 -5.44
CA TRP A 301 -8.27 24.08 -6.42
C TRP A 301 -8.39 23.60 -7.86
N SER A 302 -8.43 22.27 -8.09
CA SER A 302 -8.49 21.59 -9.41
C SER A 302 -7.32 21.90 -10.38
N SER A 303 -6.53 22.93 -10.12
CA SER A 303 -5.41 23.44 -10.92
C SER A 303 -4.55 24.35 -10.05
N CYS A 304 -3.42 24.84 -10.55
CA CYS A 304 -2.65 25.85 -9.84
C CYS A 304 -3.53 27.05 -9.49
N ALA A 305 -3.55 27.43 -8.22
CA ALA A 305 -4.32 28.53 -7.66
C ALA A 305 -4.05 29.88 -8.33
N VAL A 306 -2.93 30.03 -9.06
CA VAL A 306 -2.55 31.28 -9.74
C VAL A 306 -2.53 31.11 -11.25
N THR A 307 -1.78 30.13 -11.77
CA THR A 307 -1.53 29.96 -13.21
C THR A 307 -2.55 29.09 -13.93
N GLN A 308 -3.44 28.42 -13.18
CA GLN A 308 -4.43 27.46 -13.70
C GLN A 308 -3.82 26.24 -14.41
N CYS A 309 -2.51 25.95 -14.21
CA CYS A 309 -1.90 24.71 -14.66
C CYS A 309 -2.65 23.50 -14.08
N LYS A 310 -3.13 22.60 -14.93
CA LYS A 310 -4.05 21.50 -14.53
C LYS A 310 -3.35 20.19 -14.21
N GLU A 311 -2.13 19.97 -14.68
CA GLU A 311 -1.41 18.70 -14.49
C GLU A 311 -1.01 18.52 -13.01
N PRO A 312 -1.70 17.67 -12.22
CA PRO A 312 -1.52 17.62 -10.77
C PRO A 312 -0.12 17.15 -10.37
N LYS A 313 0.57 16.38 -11.23
CA LYS A 313 1.94 15.91 -11.01
C LYS A 313 2.95 17.05 -10.95
N LEU A 314 2.66 18.19 -11.58
CA LEU A 314 3.53 19.37 -11.59
C LEU A 314 3.24 20.32 -10.42
N LEU A 315 2.16 20.10 -9.67
CA LEU A 315 1.69 21.03 -8.64
C LEU A 315 2.17 20.62 -7.25
N ILE A 316 2.41 21.60 -6.39
CA ILE A 316 2.85 21.45 -5.01
C ILE A 316 1.74 21.94 -4.07
N ALA A 317 1.50 21.19 -2.99
CA ALA A 317 0.56 21.55 -1.94
C ALA A 317 1.31 22.37 -0.87
N SER A 318 1.33 23.69 -1.04
CA SER A 318 2.05 24.63 -0.17
C SER A 318 1.17 25.03 1.02
N HIS A 319 1.73 25.04 2.23
CA HIS A 319 1.06 25.58 3.42
C HIS A 319 1.21 27.11 3.46
N ILE A 320 0.10 27.83 3.67
CA ILE A 320 0.13 29.29 3.83
C ILE A 320 0.82 29.67 5.16
N LYS A 321 0.32 29.14 6.28
CA LYS A 321 1.03 29.20 7.56
C LYS A 321 1.92 27.95 7.64
N PRO A 322 3.26 28.09 7.74
CA PRO A 322 4.17 26.95 7.71
C PRO A 322 3.77 25.84 8.68
N TRP A 323 3.90 24.59 8.24
CA TRP A 323 3.48 23.42 9.01
C TRP A 323 4.05 23.39 10.43
N ALA A 324 5.34 23.73 10.57
CA ALA A 324 6.05 23.77 11.86
C ALA A 324 5.49 24.81 12.85
N LYS A 325 4.76 25.81 12.36
CA LYS A 325 4.13 26.88 13.17
C LYS A 325 2.62 26.70 13.30
N SER A 326 2.05 25.69 12.64
CA SER A 326 0.62 25.42 12.62
C SER A 326 0.19 24.47 13.74
N GLU A 327 -0.98 24.73 14.32
CA GLU A 327 -1.71 23.83 15.21
C GLU A 327 -2.20 22.59 14.45
N VAL A 328 -2.55 21.52 15.17
CA VAL A 328 -3.00 20.25 14.56
C VAL A 328 -4.18 20.45 13.61
N THR A 329 -5.16 21.27 13.98
CA THR A 329 -6.33 21.59 13.14
C THR A 329 -5.99 22.44 11.92
N GLU A 330 -4.93 23.27 12.01
CA GLU A 330 -4.49 24.13 10.92
C GLU A 330 -3.66 23.36 9.88
N ARG A 331 -2.92 22.32 10.29
CA ARG A 331 -2.09 21.50 9.38
C ARG A 331 -2.90 20.74 8.33
N LEU A 332 -4.14 20.40 8.66
CA LEU A 332 -5.09 19.70 7.79
C LEU A 332 -6.15 20.64 7.19
N SER A 333 -6.13 21.93 7.55
CA SER A 333 -7.14 22.88 7.09
C SER A 333 -6.94 23.15 5.61
N LEU A 334 -7.99 22.89 4.82
CA LEU A 334 -8.01 23.20 3.39
C LEU A 334 -7.62 24.66 3.09
N TYR A 335 -8.08 25.59 3.93
CA TYR A 335 -7.84 27.02 3.76
C TYR A 335 -6.45 27.48 4.21
N ASN A 336 -5.67 26.59 4.83
CA ASN A 336 -4.25 26.82 5.11
C ASN A 336 -3.35 26.34 3.97
N GLY A 337 -3.89 26.18 2.76
CA GLY A 337 -3.17 25.58 1.65
C GLY A 337 -3.45 26.20 0.30
N LEU A 338 -2.39 26.30 -0.51
CA LEU A 338 -2.44 26.70 -1.91
C LEU A 338 -1.88 25.57 -2.77
N LEU A 339 -2.51 25.32 -3.91
CA LEU A 339 -1.96 24.43 -4.93
C LEU A 339 -1.15 25.26 -5.93
N LEU A 340 0.18 25.17 -5.91
CA LEU A 340 1.07 26.07 -6.64
C LEU A 340 1.91 25.32 -7.67
N SER A 341 2.29 26.01 -8.76
CA SER A 341 3.35 25.53 -9.65
C SER A 341 4.71 25.64 -8.94
N PRO A 342 5.75 24.87 -9.33
CA PRO A 342 7.00 24.77 -8.56
C PRO A 342 7.70 26.12 -8.34
N ASN A 343 7.70 26.99 -9.36
CA ASN A 343 8.31 28.32 -9.23
C ASN A 343 7.58 29.23 -8.23
N LEU A 344 6.25 29.15 -8.19
CA LEU A 344 5.43 29.95 -7.29
C LEU A 344 5.52 29.42 -5.86
N ASP A 345 5.49 28.11 -5.69
CA ASP A 345 5.71 27.44 -4.40
C ASP A 345 7.06 27.88 -3.79
N ALA A 346 8.15 27.72 -4.54
CA ALA A 346 9.48 28.10 -4.08
C ALA A 346 9.58 29.58 -3.69
N CYS A 347 8.96 30.48 -4.48
CA CYS A 347 8.97 31.91 -4.17
C CYS A 347 8.09 32.26 -2.97
N PHE A 348 6.96 31.57 -2.80
CA PHE A 348 6.02 31.80 -1.70
C PHE A 348 6.62 31.31 -0.38
N ASP A 349 7.07 30.04 -0.32
CA ASP A 349 7.70 29.44 0.85
C ASP A 349 8.97 30.21 1.29
N SER A 350 9.73 30.75 0.33
CA SER A 350 10.92 31.57 0.61
C SER A 350 10.62 33.03 0.95
N GLY A 351 9.33 33.42 1.00
CA GLY A 351 8.88 34.76 1.34
C GLY A 351 9.14 35.84 0.28
N PHE A 352 9.48 35.46 -0.95
CA PHE A 352 9.67 36.40 -2.07
C PHE A 352 8.35 36.89 -2.67
N ILE A 353 7.28 36.10 -2.53
CA ILE A 353 5.92 36.51 -2.87
C ILE A 353 4.97 36.24 -1.70
N SER A 354 3.83 36.94 -1.68
CA SER A 354 2.68 36.62 -0.84
C SER A 354 1.40 37.05 -1.56
N PHE A 355 0.24 37.02 -0.87
CA PHE A 355 -1.02 37.52 -1.42
C PHE A 355 -1.73 38.41 -0.40
N ASP A 356 -2.35 39.48 -0.89
CA ASP A 356 -3.20 40.33 -0.06
C ASP A 356 -4.58 39.68 0.19
N ASP A 357 -5.45 40.36 0.95
CA ASP A 357 -6.78 39.82 1.31
C ASP A 357 -7.77 39.77 0.13
N SER A 358 -7.42 40.37 -1.00
CA SER A 358 -8.15 40.24 -2.27
C SER A 358 -7.61 39.10 -3.14
N GLY A 359 -6.50 38.48 -2.72
CA GLY A 359 -5.79 37.44 -3.46
C GLY A 359 -4.83 37.98 -4.51
N ALA A 360 -4.59 39.29 -4.59
CA ALA A 360 -3.60 39.85 -5.50
C ALA A 360 -2.18 39.57 -5.00
N ILE A 361 -1.27 39.25 -5.92
CA ILE A 361 0.11 38.91 -5.56
C ILE A 361 0.84 40.13 -4.98
N MET A 362 1.61 39.89 -3.94
CA MET A 362 2.55 40.84 -3.34
C MET A 362 3.97 40.39 -3.66
N LEU A 363 4.81 41.30 -4.13
CA LEU A 363 6.19 41.02 -4.55
C LEU A 363 7.15 41.64 -3.54
N SER A 364 8.10 40.84 -3.03
CA SER A 364 9.16 41.33 -2.17
C SER A 364 10.19 42.13 -2.98
N SER A 365 10.71 43.21 -2.40
CA SER A 365 11.82 43.98 -2.97
C SER A 365 13.11 43.16 -3.11
N ALA A 366 13.22 42.04 -2.38
CA ALA A 366 14.34 41.11 -2.47
C ALA A 366 14.33 40.24 -3.74
N LEU A 367 13.21 40.20 -4.50
CA LEU A 367 13.12 39.49 -5.78
C LEU A 367 13.36 40.48 -6.94
N ASN A 368 14.54 40.42 -7.55
CA ASN A 368 14.91 41.36 -8.61
C ASN A 368 14.10 41.12 -9.91
N GLN A 369 14.04 42.13 -10.78
CA GLN A 369 13.26 42.07 -12.03
C GLN A 369 13.71 40.98 -13.00
N LYS A 370 15.00 40.65 -13.01
CA LYS A 370 15.53 39.61 -13.91
C LYS A 370 15.00 38.24 -13.50
N ASP A 371 15.00 37.95 -12.21
CA ASP A 371 14.49 36.69 -11.65
C ASP A 371 12.96 36.61 -11.75
N MET A 372 12.24 37.71 -11.50
CA MET A 372 10.79 37.78 -11.74
C MET A 372 10.45 37.40 -13.18
N LYS A 373 11.16 37.97 -14.16
CA LYS A 373 10.96 37.64 -15.58
C LYS A 373 11.32 36.19 -15.89
N ALA A 374 12.42 35.68 -15.35
CA ALA A 374 12.86 34.29 -15.57
C ALA A 374 11.87 33.27 -15.00
N LEU A 375 11.24 33.58 -13.86
CA LEU A 375 10.25 32.72 -13.21
C LEU A 375 8.81 32.98 -13.71
N ASN A 376 8.64 33.92 -14.64
CA ASN A 376 7.36 34.40 -15.14
C ASN A 376 6.41 34.90 -14.02
N ILE A 377 6.94 35.62 -13.04
CA ILE A 377 6.19 36.22 -11.93
C ILE A 377 5.98 37.71 -12.23
N HIS A 378 4.74 38.19 -12.10
CA HIS A 378 4.39 39.59 -12.34
C HIS A 378 3.25 40.06 -11.44
N SER A 379 3.13 41.37 -11.24
CA SER A 379 2.15 41.99 -10.32
C SER A 379 0.69 41.75 -10.71
N GLY A 380 0.40 41.41 -11.96
CA GLY A 380 -0.95 41.05 -12.42
C GLY A 380 -1.44 39.66 -11.98
N MET A 381 -0.62 38.87 -11.29
CA MET A 381 -1.03 37.55 -10.82
C MET A 381 -1.95 37.65 -9.59
N LYS A 382 -2.90 36.72 -9.49
CA LYS A 382 -3.81 36.62 -8.35
C LYS A 382 -4.26 35.19 -8.13
N LEU A 383 -4.73 34.90 -6.92
CA LEU A 383 -5.42 33.65 -6.62
C LEU A 383 -6.74 33.57 -7.40
N SER A 384 -7.07 32.37 -7.88
CA SER A 384 -8.29 32.08 -8.64
C SER A 384 -9.55 32.08 -7.76
N SER A 385 -9.39 31.76 -6.48
CA SER A 385 -10.42 31.81 -5.45
C SER A 385 -9.80 32.26 -4.13
N ILE A 386 -10.56 32.95 -3.28
CA ILE A 386 -10.14 33.30 -1.92
C ILE A 386 -11.34 33.40 -0.99
N GLU A 387 -11.41 32.47 -0.04
CA GLU A 387 -12.42 32.46 1.03
C GLU A 387 -11.96 33.23 2.27
N SER A 388 -12.91 33.61 3.12
CA SER A 388 -12.66 34.36 4.36
C SER A 388 -11.67 33.65 5.30
N GLU A 389 -11.69 32.32 5.29
CA GLU A 389 -10.90 31.45 6.12
C GLU A 389 -9.42 31.39 5.71
N HIS A 390 -9.08 31.73 4.47
CA HIS A 390 -7.68 31.86 4.02
C HIS A 390 -7.00 33.07 4.65
N LYS A 391 -7.77 34.14 4.92
CA LYS A 391 -7.23 35.45 5.28
C LYS A 391 -6.36 35.40 6.54
N LYS A 392 -6.78 34.67 7.57
CA LYS A 392 -6.00 34.52 8.81
C LYS A 392 -4.61 33.89 8.57
N TYR A 393 -4.52 32.95 7.62
CA TYR A 393 -3.25 32.32 7.28
C TYR A 393 -2.41 33.25 6.40
N LEU A 394 -3.02 33.95 5.44
CA LEU A 394 -2.32 34.92 4.60
C LEU A 394 -1.78 36.10 5.41
N ILE A 395 -2.52 36.58 6.41
CA ILE A 395 -2.05 37.57 7.39
C ILE A 395 -0.79 37.05 8.07
N TYR A 396 -0.82 35.82 8.62
CA TYR A 396 0.36 35.21 9.24
C TYR A 396 1.55 35.17 8.28
N HIS A 397 1.34 34.70 7.04
CA HIS A 397 2.40 34.61 6.04
C HIS A 397 3.00 35.98 5.74
N ARG A 398 2.17 37.01 5.53
CA ARG A 398 2.63 38.39 5.29
C ARG A 398 3.42 38.97 6.47
N GLU A 399 3.11 38.57 7.70
CA GLU A 399 3.75 39.09 8.90
C GLU A 399 5.04 38.36 9.26
N ASN A 400 5.13 37.05 9.00
CA ASN A 400 6.17 36.18 9.55
C ASN A 400 7.06 35.50 8.51
N VAL A 401 6.61 35.40 7.26
CA VAL A 401 7.32 34.68 6.19
C VAL A 401 7.74 35.64 5.07
N PHE A 402 6.81 36.50 4.64
CA PHE A 402 7.07 37.47 3.57
C PHE A 402 8.21 38.42 3.95
N LYS A 403 9.20 38.51 3.06
CA LYS A 403 10.36 39.39 3.21
C LYS A 403 9.93 40.83 2.93
N LYS A 404 9.58 41.55 4.01
CA LYS A 404 9.31 42.99 3.97
C LYS A 404 10.61 43.74 3.70
N SER A 405 10.50 44.80 2.90
CA SER A 405 11.56 45.77 2.63
C SER A 405 12.04 46.44 3.91
#